data_AF-A0A605RSE9-F1
#
_entry.id   AF-A0A605RSE9-F1
#
_cell.length_a   1.000
_cell.length_b   1.000
_cell.length_c   1.000
_cell.angle_alpha   90.00
_cell.angle_beta   90.00
_cell.angle_gamma   90.00
#
_symmetry.space_group_name_H-M   'P 1'
#
loop_
_entity.id
_entity.type
_entity.pdbx_description
1 polymer ?
#
loop_
_entity_poly.entity_id
_entity_poly.type
_entity_poly.pdbx_seq_one_letter_code
_entity_poly.pdbx_strand_id
1 'polypeptide(L)'
;IDRLRFTFGVQSLVEANSKGDRNPTSVRLQIHLERYGQWVVEKEITITGKTTTQYLASVIVDNLPPRPFGIRMIRVTADSTTDQLQNNTVWSSYTEIIDVRQRYPNTAVIGLQVESEQFGSQQVTRNYHFFGRIIHVPSNYDPVARTYSGIWDGTFKPAYSNNPAWCLWDVLTHPRYGMGQRIGAADVD
;
A
#
# COMPACT_ATOMS: atom_id res chain seq x y z
N ILE A 1 9.49 16.80 -2.36
CA ILE A 1 8.72 16.05 -3.37
C ILE A 1 9.73 15.19 -4.05
N ASP A 2 9.60 13.90 -3.81
CA ASP A 2 10.51 12.90 -4.34
C ASP A 2 9.92 12.31 -5.62
N ARG A 3 8.58 12.21 -5.68
CA ARG A 3 7.84 11.63 -6.81
C ARG A 3 6.54 12.38 -7.07
N LEU A 4 6.05 12.30 -8.30
CA LEU A 4 4.72 12.79 -8.69
C LEU A 4 3.87 11.62 -9.15
N ARG A 5 2.64 11.54 -8.66
CA ARG A 5 1.62 10.64 -9.21
C ARG A 5 0.66 11.43 -10.08
N PHE A 6 0.47 11.01 -11.31
CA PHE A 6 -0.48 11.58 -12.25
C PHE A 6 -1.65 10.62 -12.41
N THR A 7 -2.87 11.12 -12.29
CA THR A 7 -4.10 10.36 -12.48
C THR A 7 -4.86 10.93 -13.66
N PHE A 8 -5.09 10.09 -14.66
CA PHE A 8 -5.70 10.45 -15.92
C PHE A 8 -6.49 9.26 -16.45
N GLY A 9 -7.29 9.45 -17.47
CA GLY A 9 -8.09 8.36 -17.97
C GLY A 9 -8.98 8.74 -19.11
N VAL A 10 -10.05 7.97 -19.27
CA VAL A 10 -11.07 8.15 -20.31
C VAL A 10 -12.45 8.11 -19.68
N GLN A 11 -13.38 8.90 -20.21
CA GLN A 11 -14.78 8.88 -19.76
C GLN A 11 -15.55 7.67 -20.31
N SER A 12 -15.20 7.27 -21.53
CA SER A 12 -15.72 6.12 -22.27
C SER A 12 -14.63 5.71 -23.27
N LEU A 13 -14.60 4.45 -23.66
CA LEU A 13 -13.66 3.88 -24.63
C LEU A 13 -14.40 2.88 -25.50
N VAL A 14 -15.02 3.37 -26.57
CA VAL A 14 -15.79 2.53 -27.50
C VAL A 14 -15.84 3.17 -28.88
N GLU A 15 -15.85 2.33 -29.92
CA GLU A 15 -16.10 2.72 -31.29
C GLU A 15 -17.34 2.01 -31.83
N ALA A 16 -18.31 2.76 -32.35
CA ALA A 16 -19.50 2.22 -33.00
C ALA A 16 -19.26 2.08 -34.51
N ASN A 17 -19.41 0.86 -35.06
CA ASN A 17 -19.33 0.66 -36.50
C ASN A 17 -20.67 1.02 -37.20
N SER A 18 -20.67 1.06 -38.53
CA SER A 18 -21.86 1.33 -39.35
C SER A 18 -22.97 0.27 -39.25
N LYS A 19 -22.70 -0.87 -38.61
CA LYS A 19 -23.66 -1.96 -38.36
C LYS A 19 -24.24 -1.91 -36.93
N GLY A 20 -23.80 -0.95 -36.10
CA GLY A 20 -24.23 -0.78 -34.72
C GLY A 20 -23.42 -1.58 -33.69
N ASP A 21 -22.38 -2.31 -34.09
CA ASP A 21 -21.52 -3.02 -33.15
C ASP A 21 -20.60 -2.04 -32.42
N ARG A 22 -20.36 -2.34 -31.14
CA ARG A 22 -19.45 -1.58 -30.28
C ARG A 22 -18.12 -2.30 -30.14
N ASN A 23 -17.06 -1.73 -30.71
CA ASN A 23 -15.72 -2.27 -30.70
C ASN A 23 -14.86 -1.63 -29.60
N PRO A 24 -13.87 -2.37 -29.07
CA PRO A 24 -12.84 -1.78 -28.21
C PRO A 24 -12.00 -0.76 -29.00
N THR A 25 -11.47 0.22 -28.31
CA THR A 25 -10.54 1.20 -28.88
C THR A 25 -9.39 1.46 -27.92
N SER A 26 -8.44 2.28 -28.33
CA SER A 26 -7.27 2.63 -27.52
C SER A 26 -6.94 4.12 -27.63
N VAL A 27 -6.37 4.66 -26.56
CA VAL A 27 -5.83 6.01 -26.54
C VAL A 27 -4.42 5.99 -25.98
N ARG A 28 -3.52 6.72 -26.64
CA ARG A 28 -2.13 6.86 -26.24
C ARG A 28 -1.89 8.26 -25.68
N LEU A 29 -1.33 8.29 -24.48
CA LEU A 29 -1.01 9.47 -23.69
C LEU A 29 0.47 9.48 -23.34
N GLN A 30 1.08 10.66 -23.31
CA GLN A 30 2.45 10.88 -22.86
C GLN A 30 2.48 11.90 -21.74
N ILE A 31 3.29 11.66 -20.73
CA ILE A 31 3.59 12.60 -19.66
C ILE A 31 4.96 13.20 -19.93
N HIS A 32 5.03 14.52 -19.97
CA HIS A 32 6.26 15.25 -20.19
C HIS A 32 6.62 16.09 -18.97
N LEU A 33 7.90 16.12 -18.65
CA LEU A 33 8.49 17.08 -17.72
C LEU A 33 9.43 18.00 -18.48
N GLU A 34 9.45 19.26 -18.06
CA GLU A 34 10.40 20.23 -18.56
C GLU A 34 11.76 20.01 -17.87
N ARG A 35 12.81 19.77 -18.67
CA ARG A 35 14.19 19.64 -18.21
C ARG A 35 15.05 20.59 -19.02
N TYR A 36 15.70 21.54 -18.35
CA TYR A 36 16.60 22.50 -18.98
C TYR A 36 15.97 23.24 -20.18
N GLY A 37 14.69 23.61 -20.07
CA GLY A 37 13.94 24.30 -21.14
C GLY A 37 13.49 23.42 -22.31
N GLN A 38 13.60 22.09 -22.19
CA GLN A 38 13.13 21.13 -23.18
C GLN A 38 12.08 20.18 -22.58
N TRP A 39 11.10 19.79 -23.37
CA TRP A 39 10.06 18.84 -22.94
C TRP A 39 10.51 17.41 -23.19
N VAL A 40 10.72 16.65 -22.12
CA VAL A 40 11.15 15.25 -22.18
C VAL A 40 9.98 14.32 -21.87
N VAL A 41 9.81 13.25 -22.65
CA VAL A 41 8.82 12.21 -22.38
C VAL A 41 9.30 11.36 -21.21
N GLU A 42 8.60 11.40 -20.08
CA GLU A 42 8.92 10.58 -18.91
C GLU A 42 8.21 9.23 -18.96
N LYS A 43 6.95 9.23 -19.41
CA LYS A 43 6.10 8.05 -19.47
C LYS A 43 5.20 8.10 -20.69
N GLU A 44 5.06 6.97 -21.34
CA GLU A 44 4.06 6.71 -22.39
C GLU A 44 3.09 5.65 -21.88
N ILE A 45 1.80 5.90 -22.05
CA ILE A 45 0.71 5.06 -21.56
C ILE A 45 -0.30 4.85 -22.67
N THR A 46 -0.69 3.60 -22.88
CA THR A 46 -1.78 3.23 -23.78
C THR A 46 -2.90 2.62 -22.95
N ILE A 47 -4.07 3.25 -22.97
CA ILE A 47 -5.29 2.69 -22.38
C ILE A 47 -6.05 2.00 -23.50
N THR A 48 -6.22 0.68 -23.40
CA THR A 48 -6.91 -0.14 -24.39
C THR A 48 -8.04 -0.90 -23.74
N GLY A 49 -9.19 -0.95 -24.40
CA GLY A 49 -10.31 -1.77 -23.94
C GLY A 49 -11.65 -1.28 -24.47
N LYS A 50 -12.71 -1.77 -23.83
CA LYS A 50 -14.08 -1.38 -24.09
C LYS A 50 -14.76 -1.03 -22.77
N THR A 51 -15.00 0.25 -22.52
CA THR A 51 -15.72 0.72 -21.33
C THR A 51 -16.72 1.79 -21.69
N THR A 52 -17.87 1.79 -21.05
CA THR A 52 -18.88 2.87 -21.15
C THR A 52 -18.91 3.75 -19.90
N THR A 53 -18.03 3.46 -18.93
CA THR A 53 -17.86 4.22 -17.69
C THR A 53 -16.44 4.74 -17.59
N GLN A 54 -16.26 5.76 -16.74
CA GLN A 54 -14.95 6.36 -16.52
C GLN A 54 -13.94 5.31 -16.03
N TYR A 55 -12.80 5.28 -16.70
CA TYR A 55 -11.64 4.49 -16.31
C TYR A 55 -10.48 5.43 -16.05
N LEU A 56 -9.89 5.36 -14.85
CA LEU A 56 -8.72 6.14 -14.46
C LEU A 56 -7.52 5.22 -14.27
N ALA A 57 -6.40 5.62 -14.83
CA ALA A 57 -5.08 5.05 -14.60
C ALA A 57 -4.22 6.06 -13.81
N SER A 58 -3.28 5.54 -13.04
CA SER A 58 -2.30 6.38 -12.34
C SER A 58 -0.88 5.93 -12.67
N VAL A 59 0.00 6.89 -12.90
CA VAL A 59 1.42 6.64 -13.11
C VAL A 59 2.25 7.48 -12.16
N ILE A 60 3.30 6.87 -11.61
CA ILE A 60 4.27 7.55 -10.76
C ILE A 60 5.51 7.87 -11.60
N VAL A 61 5.96 9.12 -11.52
CA VAL A 61 7.20 9.62 -12.09
C VAL A 61 8.11 10.03 -10.94
N ASP A 62 9.36 9.59 -11.00
CA ASP A 62 10.43 9.90 -10.06
C ASP A 62 11.50 10.79 -10.72
N ASN A 63 12.65 10.97 -10.07
CA ASN A 63 13.79 11.75 -10.58
C ASN A 63 13.38 13.13 -11.13
N LEU A 64 12.62 13.88 -10.33
CA LEU A 64 12.01 15.13 -10.76
C LEU A 64 13.09 16.20 -11.05
N PRO A 65 12.85 17.10 -12.02
CA PRO A 65 13.75 18.23 -12.27
C PRO A 65 13.83 19.17 -11.05
N PRO A 66 14.90 19.98 -10.94
CA PRO A 66 14.95 21.09 -10.00
C PRO A 66 13.77 22.05 -10.21
N ARG A 67 13.24 22.60 -9.12
CA ARG A 67 12.09 23.51 -9.18
C ARG A 67 12.54 24.92 -9.60
N PRO A 68 11.69 25.68 -10.31
CA PRO A 68 10.40 25.26 -10.91
C PRO A 68 10.60 24.47 -12.21
N PHE A 69 9.65 23.60 -12.55
CA PHE A 69 9.60 22.89 -13.84
C PHE A 69 8.15 22.76 -14.33
N GLY A 70 7.96 22.78 -15.65
CA GLY A 70 6.68 22.51 -16.29
C GLY A 70 6.31 21.02 -16.31
N ILE A 71 5.02 20.76 -16.25
CA ILE A 71 4.41 19.43 -16.45
C ILE A 71 3.35 19.58 -17.53
N ARG A 72 3.30 18.64 -18.47
CA ARG A 72 2.18 18.53 -19.41
C ARG A 72 1.86 17.08 -19.73
N MET A 73 0.61 16.84 -20.09
CA MET A 73 0.16 15.59 -20.70
C MET A 73 -0.16 15.86 -22.17
N ILE A 74 0.34 15.01 -23.05
CA ILE A 74 0.08 15.06 -24.48
C ILE A 74 -0.75 13.84 -24.85
N ARG A 75 -1.87 14.07 -25.52
CA ARG A 75 -2.60 13.00 -26.19
C ARG A 75 -2.01 12.80 -27.57
N VAL A 76 -1.47 11.60 -27.82
CA VAL A 76 -0.81 11.26 -29.08
C VAL A 76 -1.82 10.74 -30.11
N THR A 77 -2.87 10.06 -29.64
CA THR A 77 -3.99 9.65 -30.51
C THR A 77 -4.80 10.87 -30.93
N ALA A 78 -5.14 10.97 -32.22
CA ALA A 78 -5.94 12.06 -32.74
C ALA A 78 -7.35 12.09 -32.15
N ASP A 79 -7.90 13.30 -31.96
CA ASP A 79 -9.29 13.47 -31.57
C ASP A 79 -10.24 12.96 -32.66
N SER A 80 -11.36 12.39 -32.22
CA SER A 80 -12.42 11.99 -33.14
C SER A 80 -13.15 13.23 -33.65
N THR A 81 -13.50 13.24 -34.93
CA THR A 81 -14.43 14.21 -35.52
C THR A 81 -15.87 13.68 -35.57
N THR A 82 -16.12 12.46 -35.08
CA THR A 82 -17.42 11.79 -35.11
C THR A 82 -17.83 11.30 -33.73
N ASP A 83 -19.13 11.24 -33.46
CA ASP A 83 -19.68 10.67 -32.23
C ASP A 83 -19.59 9.14 -32.17
N GLN A 84 -19.19 8.51 -33.27
CA GLN A 84 -19.02 7.05 -33.35
C GLN A 84 -17.82 6.58 -32.53
N LEU A 85 -16.77 7.39 -32.37
CA LEU A 85 -15.61 7.09 -31.54
C LEU A 85 -15.67 7.91 -30.25
N GLN A 86 -15.90 7.21 -29.14
CA GLN A 86 -15.90 7.79 -27.81
C GLN A 86 -14.60 7.38 -27.10
N ASN A 87 -13.63 8.30 -27.06
CA ASN A 87 -12.34 8.09 -26.39
C ASN A 87 -11.80 9.39 -25.78
N ASN A 88 -12.71 10.22 -25.26
CA ASN A 88 -12.37 11.49 -24.61
C ASN A 88 -11.55 11.22 -23.35
N THR A 89 -10.39 11.87 -23.27
CA THR A 89 -9.46 11.73 -22.15
C THR A 89 -9.69 12.81 -21.10
N VAL A 90 -9.47 12.46 -19.84
CA VAL A 90 -9.60 13.37 -18.70
C VAL A 90 -8.32 13.38 -17.88
N TRP A 91 -7.87 14.57 -17.49
CA TRP A 91 -6.91 14.75 -16.41
C TRP A 91 -7.66 14.84 -15.10
N SER A 92 -7.41 13.93 -14.17
CA SER A 92 -8.12 13.89 -12.89
C SER A 92 -7.36 14.64 -11.81
N SER A 93 -6.08 14.32 -11.62
CA SER A 93 -5.27 14.92 -10.55
C SER A 93 -3.78 14.71 -10.76
N TYR A 94 -2.99 15.52 -10.06
CA TYR A 94 -1.61 15.19 -9.72
C TYR A 94 -1.44 15.20 -8.21
N THR A 95 -0.57 14.35 -7.70
CA THR A 95 -0.28 14.24 -6.27
C THR A 95 1.21 14.25 -6.05
N GLU A 96 1.66 15.11 -5.15
CA GLU A 96 3.02 15.14 -4.69
C GLU A 96 3.26 14.05 -3.66
N ILE A 97 4.26 13.20 -3.90
CA ILE A 97 4.68 12.18 -2.97
C ILE A 97 6.01 12.64 -2.36
N ILE A 98 6.01 12.70 -1.03
CA ILE A 98 7.19 13.00 -0.23
C ILE A 98 7.53 11.75 0.56
N ASP A 99 8.72 11.21 0.32
CA ASP A 99 9.21 10.03 1.00
C ASP A 99 9.75 10.44 2.38
N VAL A 100 9.02 10.04 3.42
CA VAL A 100 9.45 10.24 4.80
C VAL A 100 9.91 8.91 5.35
N ARG A 101 11.17 8.84 5.80
CA ARG A 101 11.66 7.68 6.56
C ARG A 101 11.12 7.76 7.99
N GLN A 102 9.91 7.24 8.17
CA GLN A 102 9.32 7.10 9.49
C GLN A 102 9.82 5.81 10.13
N ARG A 103 10.40 5.91 11.33
CA ARG A 103 10.71 4.74 12.15
C ARG A 103 9.47 4.40 12.95
N TYR A 104 8.95 3.18 12.77
CA TYR A 104 7.89 2.60 13.58
C TYR A 104 8.47 1.48 14.45
N PRO A 105 9.31 1.80 15.45
CA PRO A 105 9.95 0.80 16.27
C PRO A 105 8.89 0.00 17.03
N ASN A 106 9.03 -1.33 17.04
CA ASN A 106 8.13 -2.27 17.70
C ASN A 106 6.71 -2.34 17.09
N THR A 107 6.55 -2.00 15.82
CA THR A 107 5.31 -2.21 15.05
C THR A 107 5.53 -3.34 14.03
N ALA A 108 4.61 -4.29 13.96
CA ALA A 108 4.53 -5.23 12.86
C ALA A 108 3.59 -4.67 11.78
N VAL A 109 4.02 -4.68 10.53
CA VAL A 109 3.20 -4.27 9.37
C VAL A 109 3.00 -5.48 8.48
N ILE A 110 1.75 -5.76 8.12
CA ILE A 110 1.39 -6.83 7.19
C ILE A 110 0.74 -6.17 5.97
N GLY A 111 1.35 -6.37 4.80
CA GLY A 111 0.79 -5.98 3.52
C GLY A 111 0.32 -7.22 2.75
N LEU A 112 -0.86 -7.12 2.12
CA LEU A 112 -1.35 -8.14 1.19
C LEU A 112 -1.65 -7.47 -0.14
N GLN A 113 -0.96 -7.92 -1.19
CA GLN A 113 -1.25 -7.59 -2.57
C GLN A 113 -2.08 -8.71 -3.17
N VAL A 114 -3.22 -8.35 -3.75
CA VAL A 114 -4.13 -9.28 -4.43
C VAL A 114 -4.44 -8.74 -5.82
N GLU A 115 -4.70 -9.64 -6.75
CA GLU A 115 -5.11 -9.30 -8.11
C GLU A 115 -6.59 -8.91 -8.11
N SER A 116 -6.90 -7.70 -8.58
CA SER A 116 -8.26 -7.15 -8.52
C SER A 116 -9.27 -7.97 -9.34
N GLU A 117 -8.82 -8.62 -10.42
CA GLU A 117 -9.70 -9.44 -11.28
C GLU A 117 -10.33 -10.62 -10.53
N GLN A 118 -9.63 -11.18 -9.55
CA GLN A 118 -10.13 -12.32 -8.77
C GLN A 118 -11.23 -11.94 -7.77
N PHE A 119 -11.35 -10.66 -7.42
CA PHE A 119 -12.28 -10.17 -6.38
C PHE A 119 -13.37 -9.24 -6.92
N GLY A 120 -13.34 -8.91 -8.21
CA GLY A 120 -14.32 -8.03 -8.84
C GLY A 120 -14.44 -6.68 -8.12
N SER A 121 -15.67 -6.24 -7.83
CA SER A 121 -15.95 -4.99 -7.09
C SER A 121 -16.01 -5.16 -5.57
N GLN A 122 -15.75 -6.36 -5.04
CA GLN A 122 -15.86 -6.60 -3.60
C GLN A 122 -14.56 -6.26 -2.87
N GLN A 123 -14.70 -5.58 -1.73
CA GLN A 123 -13.57 -5.34 -0.84
C GLN A 123 -13.14 -6.66 -0.19
N VAL A 124 -11.84 -6.96 -0.23
CA VAL A 124 -11.30 -8.19 0.38
C VAL A 124 -11.38 -8.10 1.90
N THR A 125 -12.25 -8.91 2.49
CA THR A 125 -12.29 -9.12 3.95
C THR A 125 -11.09 -9.95 4.37
N ARG A 126 -10.37 -9.50 5.41
CA ARG A 126 -9.15 -10.16 5.91
C ARG A 126 -9.30 -10.46 7.39
N ASN A 127 -9.00 -11.70 7.79
CA ASN A 127 -8.92 -12.11 9.19
C ASN A 127 -7.51 -12.66 9.45
N TYR A 128 -6.92 -12.26 10.57
CA TYR A 128 -5.58 -12.70 10.96
C TYR A 128 -5.66 -13.46 12.28
N HIS A 129 -5.07 -14.65 12.31
CA HIS A 129 -4.82 -15.38 13.54
C HIS A 129 -3.32 -15.29 13.85
N PHE A 130 -2.96 -14.73 15.01
CA PHE A 130 -1.56 -14.55 15.38
C PHE A 130 -1.37 -14.82 16.87
N PHE A 131 -0.24 -15.44 17.18
CA PHE A 131 0.24 -15.61 18.55
C PHE A 131 0.88 -14.28 18.97
N GLY A 132 0.13 -13.48 19.76
CA GLY A 132 0.41 -12.09 20.13
C GLY A 132 1.88 -11.67 20.26
N ARG A 133 2.35 -11.47 21.49
CA ARG A 133 3.71 -11.02 21.77
C ARG A 133 4.53 -12.15 22.39
N ILE A 134 5.82 -12.21 22.06
CA ILE A 134 6.80 -13.00 22.81
C ILE A 134 7.11 -12.28 24.13
N ILE A 135 6.80 -12.93 25.23
CA ILE A 135 7.01 -12.45 26.59
C ILE A 135 8.06 -13.31 27.30
N HIS A 136 8.52 -12.88 28.46
CA HIS A 136 9.37 -13.70 29.31
C HIS A 136 8.50 -14.66 30.13
N VAL A 137 8.82 -15.94 30.05
CA VAL A 137 8.24 -17.01 30.87
C VAL A 137 9.35 -17.81 31.56
N PRO A 138 9.08 -18.54 32.66
CA PRO A 138 10.09 -19.37 33.30
C PRO A 138 10.77 -20.33 32.33
N SER A 139 12.07 -20.55 32.53
CA SER A 139 12.89 -21.46 31.72
C SER A 139 12.28 -22.86 31.61
N ASN A 140 11.66 -23.35 32.69
CA ASN A 140 11.01 -24.65 32.80
C ASN A 140 9.53 -24.68 32.37
N TYR A 141 8.96 -23.56 31.89
CA TYR A 141 7.56 -23.49 31.46
C TYR A 141 7.38 -23.88 29.98
N ASP A 142 6.43 -24.77 29.69
CA ASP A 142 5.93 -25.05 28.34
C ASP A 142 4.69 -24.15 28.06
N PRO A 143 4.77 -23.19 27.12
CA PRO A 143 3.68 -22.28 26.83
C PRO A 143 2.50 -22.91 26.07
N VAL A 144 2.72 -24.03 25.38
CA VAL A 144 1.70 -24.74 24.61
C VAL A 144 0.95 -25.70 25.53
N ALA A 145 1.69 -26.56 26.25
CA ALA A 145 1.11 -27.52 27.19
C ALA A 145 0.66 -26.88 28.51
N ARG A 146 1.17 -25.66 28.82
CA ARG A 146 0.95 -24.93 30.07
C ARG A 146 1.43 -25.68 31.32
N THR A 147 2.51 -26.44 31.18
CA THR A 147 3.10 -27.25 32.24
C THR A 147 4.49 -26.75 32.61
N TYR A 148 4.98 -27.16 33.79
CA TYR A 148 6.34 -26.91 34.24
C TYR A 148 7.10 -28.24 34.32
N SER A 149 8.36 -28.25 33.91
CA SER A 149 9.23 -29.43 33.97
C SER A 149 10.38 -29.23 34.96
N GLY A 150 10.35 -29.97 36.07
CA GLY A 150 11.38 -29.86 37.11
C GLY A 150 11.31 -28.55 37.90
N ILE A 151 12.31 -28.32 38.75
CA ILE A 151 12.39 -27.14 39.61
C ILE A 151 12.89 -25.95 38.76
N TRP A 152 12.22 -24.81 38.90
CA TRP A 152 12.62 -23.58 38.24
C TRP A 152 13.91 -23.03 38.86
N ASP A 153 14.83 -22.59 38.01
CA ASP A 153 16.15 -22.08 38.40
C ASP A 153 16.20 -20.54 38.54
N GLY A 154 15.04 -19.87 38.49
CA GLY A 154 14.95 -18.41 38.55
C GLY A 154 15.18 -17.71 37.20
N THR A 155 15.49 -18.44 36.13
CA THR A 155 15.78 -17.84 34.82
C THR A 155 14.55 -17.79 33.91
N PHE A 156 14.49 -16.80 33.03
CA PHE A 156 13.40 -16.63 32.07
C PHE A 156 13.85 -16.90 30.64
N LYS A 157 12.95 -17.39 29.80
CA LYS A 157 13.13 -17.55 28.36
C LYS A 157 12.05 -16.77 27.57
N PRO A 158 12.37 -16.29 26.36
CA PRO A 158 11.38 -15.67 25.49
C PRO A 158 10.45 -16.72 24.89
N ALA A 159 9.14 -16.59 25.10
CA ALA A 159 8.13 -17.41 24.43
C ALA A 159 6.79 -16.67 24.31
N TYR A 160 5.96 -17.05 23.33
CA TYR A 160 4.54 -16.68 23.38
C TYR A 160 3.88 -17.38 24.58
N SER A 161 2.99 -16.71 25.29
CA SER A 161 2.08 -17.36 26.25
C SER A 161 0.77 -16.57 26.34
N ASN A 162 -0.31 -17.27 26.64
CA ASN A 162 -1.59 -16.70 27.02
C ASN A 162 -1.95 -17.01 28.49
N ASN A 163 -0.96 -17.44 29.28
CA ASN A 163 -1.12 -17.58 30.72
C ASN A 163 -1.20 -16.18 31.35
N PRO A 164 -2.30 -15.83 32.03
CA PRO A 164 -2.51 -14.48 32.57
C PRO A 164 -1.43 -14.05 33.55
N ALA A 165 -0.81 -14.98 34.29
CA ALA A 165 0.27 -14.65 35.23
C ALA A 165 1.49 -14.09 34.50
N TRP A 166 1.95 -14.75 33.44
CA TRP A 166 3.11 -14.29 32.66
C TRP A 166 2.79 -13.07 31.82
N CYS A 167 1.55 -12.96 31.31
CA CYS A 167 1.09 -11.73 30.66
C CYS A 167 1.11 -10.54 31.62
N LEU A 168 0.65 -10.72 32.87
CA LEU A 168 0.68 -9.67 33.89
C LEU A 168 2.11 -9.32 34.28
N TRP A 169 2.97 -10.31 34.52
CA TRP A 169 4.37 -10.11 34.83
C TRP A 169 5.08 -9.29 33.75
N ASP A 170 4.85 -9.61 32.46
CA ASP A 170 5.38 -8.85 31.33
C ASP A 170 4.83 -7.42 31.30
N VAL A 171 3.53 -7.21 31.52
CA VAL A 171 2.95 -5.85 31.62
C VAL A 171 3.51 -5.06 32.80
N LEU A 172 3.82 -5.68 33.93
CA LEU A 172 4.38 -4.97 35.08
C LEU A 172 5.86 -4.62 34.87
N THR A 173 6.64 -5.56 34.35
CA THR A 173 8.11 -5.44 34.27
C THR A 173 8.62 -4.84 32.96
N HIS A 174 7.78 -4.72 31.92
CA HIS A 174 8.27 -4.21 30.64
C HIS A 174 8.57 -2.70 30.71
N PRO A 175 9.77 -2.24 30.32
CA PRO A 175 10.21 -0.85 30.49
C PRO A 175 9.52 0.19 29.59
N ARG A 176 8.52 -0.21 28.79
CA ARG A 176 7.96 0.62 27.70
C ARG A 176 6.46 0.87 27.85
N TYR A 177 5.69 -0.20 28.07
CA TYR A 177 4.23 -0.14 28.22
C TYR A 177 3.79 -0.53 29.63
N GLY A 178 4.76 -0.84 30.48
CA GLY A 178 4.56 -1.31 31.84
C GLY A 178 5.13 -0.38 32.88
N MET A 179 5.24 -0.90 34.10
CA MET A 179 5.92 -0.23 35.21
C MET A 179 7.41 -0.59 35.32
N GLY A 180 8.01 -1.19 34.28
CA GLY A 180 9.38 -1.69 34.31
C GLY A 180 10.48 -0.65 34.54
N GLN A 181 10.16 0.64 34.50
CA GLN A 181 11.07 1.72 34.90
C GLN A 181 11.03 2.02 36.41
N ARG A 182 10.06 1.44 37.14
CA ARG A 182 9.76 1.70 38.55
C ARG A 182 9.72 0.44 39.40
N ILE A 183 9.41 -0.70 38.79
CA ILE A 183 9.21 -2.00 39.43
C ILE A 183 10.10 -3.00 38.71
N GLY A 184 10.98 -3.67 39.46
CA GLY A 184 11.86 -4.72 38.96
C GLY A 184 11.27 -6.12 39.15
N ALA A 185 11.95 -7.14 38.63
CA ALA A 185 11.53 -8.53 38.80
C ALA A 185 11.36 -8.93 40.28
N ALA A 186 12.20 -8.39 41.18
CA ALA A 186 12.16 -8.66 42.61
C ALA A 186 10.95 -8.02 43.34
N ASP A 187 10.31 -7.01 42.76
CA ASP A 187 9.15 -6.34 43.33
C ASP A 187 7.82 -7.02 42.92
N VAL A 188 7.88 -7.95 41.97
CA VAL A 188 6.73 -8.70 41.42
C VAL A 188 6.71 -10.16 41.92
N ASP A 189 7.81 -10.65 42.47
CA ASP A 189 7.96 -12.00 43.06
C ASP A 189 7.17 -12.15 44.37
#